data_AF-A0A357F335-F1
#
_entry.id   AF-A0A357F335-F1
#
_cell.length_a   1.000
_cell.length_b   1.000
_cell.length_c   1.000
_cell.angle_alpha   90.00
_cell.angle_beta   90.00
_cell.angle_gamma   90.00
#
_symmetry.space_group_name_H-M   'P 1'
#
loop_
_entity.id
_entity.type
_entity.pdbx_description
1 polymer ?
#
loop_
_entity_poly.entity_id
_entity_poly.type
_entity_poly.pdbx_seq_one_letter_code
_entity_poly.pdbx_strand_id
1 'polypeptide(L)'
;MDRRSFITNLSLFSGGFALAYGSFGKRAEAFALGKDLSEFRAAGYGELLPAPAKNTGDIYLALPRGFEYNVLGKAKSQMSDGRPTPPLHDGMAAFRVKNELRLVRNHEVTNRRVPREGSAIGARNHYDDTAGGGTTTLVIDPKTRTIIRDFVSLSGTLVNCAGGPTPWGSWVSCEETTIGPTVLTDARGIKTGGFPKPHGYCFEVPASADANLLPVPLKAMGRFVHEAFAVDPKTGVIYLTEDNNPAGFYRFIPKRPGKLAEGG
;
A
#
# COMPACT_ATOMS: atom_id res chain seq x y z
N MET A 1 -3.86 -23.99 -16.21
CA MET A 1 -2.70 -23.99 -15.30
C MET A 1 -2.90 -25.16 -14.36
N ASP A 2 -2.09 -26.21 -14.48
CA ASP A 2 -2.19 -27.39 -13.59
C ASP A 2 -1.75 -26.98 -12.17
N ARG A 3 -2.47 -27.50 -11.16
CA ARG A 3 -2.17 -27.34 -9.73
C ARG A 3 -0.71 -27.67 -9.42
N ARG A 4 -0.13 -28.63 -10.14
CA ARG A 4 1.28 -29.01 -9.97
C ARG A 4 2.22 -27.92 -10.47
N SER A 5 2.00 -27.37 -11.66
CA SER A 5 2.83 -26.30 -12.24
C SER A 5 2.76 -24.97 -11.46
N PHE A 6 1.66 -24.70 -10.76
CA PHE A 6 1.55 -23.52 -9.88
C PHE A 6 2.41 -23.65 -8.62
N ILE A 7 2.47 -24.85 -8.02
CA ILE A 7 3.29 -25.13 -6.83
C ILE A 7 4.79 -25.11 -7.18
N THR A 8 5.18 -25.61 -8.35
CA THR A 8 6.59 -25.67 -8.78
C THR A 8 7.18 -24.29 -9.07
N ASN A 9 6.38 -23.31 -9.48
CA ASN A 9 6.86 -21.93 -9.67
C ASN A 9 6.90 -21.11 -8.37
N LEU A 10 6.26 -21.61 -7.30
CA LEU A 10 6.23 -20.98 -5.98
C LEU A 10 7.48 -21.30 -5.14
N SER A 11 8.19 -22.40 -5.43
CA SER A 11 9.44 -22.76 -4.74
C SER A 11 10.65 -21.91 -5.17
N LEU A 12 10.57 -21.22 -6.31
CA LEU A 12 11.66 -20.37 -6.83
C LEU A 12 11.59 -18.93 -6.30
N PHE A 13 10.46 -18.50 -5.73
CA PHE A 13 10.29 -17.17 -5.16
C PHE A 13 10.02 -17.28 -3.65
N SER A 14 11.10 -17.35 -2.85
CA SER A 14 11.13 -17.13 -1.39
C SER A 14 10.04 -17.87 -0.57
N GLY A 15 10.44 -18.93 0.14
CA GLY A 15 9.56 -19.84 0.91
C GLY A 15 8.58 -19.24 1.94
N GLY A 16 8.53 -17.92 2.14
CA GLY A 16 7.53 -17.26 3.00
C GLY A 16 6.11 -17.20 2.41
N PHE A 17 5.96 -17.00 1.09
CA PHE A 17 4.63 -16.87 0.48
C PHE A 17 3.89 -18.21 0.30
N ALA A 18 4.62 -19.28 0.02
CA ALA A 18 4.06 -20.63 -0.11
C ALA A 18 3.46 -21.16 1.19
N LEU A 19 4.06 -20.81 2.34
CA LEU A 19 3.58 -21.20 3.66
C LEU A 19 2.30 -20.46 4.06
N ALA A 20 2.18 -19.17 3.73
CA ALA A 20 1.01 -18.37 4.07
C ALA A 20 -0.27 -18.86 3.34
N TYR A 21 -0.22 -19.02 2.01
CA TYR A 21 -1.39 -19.45 1.21
C TYR A 21 -1.85 -20.88 1.53
N GLY A 22 -0.91 -21.81 1.73
CA GLY A 22 -1.24 -23.18 2.13
C GLY A 22 -1.94 -23.25 3.49
N SER A 23 -1.65 -22.30 4.39
CA SER A 23 -2.29 -22.24 5.71
C SER A 23 -3.72 -21.69 5.66
N PHE A 24 -4.01 -20.69 4.83
CA PHE A 24 -5.36 -20.13 4.69
C PHE A 24 -6.35 -21.11 4.07
N GLY A 25 -5.94 -21.81 2.99
CA GLY A 25 -6.80 -22.82 2.36
C GLY A 25 -7.14 -23.98 3.30
N LYS A 26 -6.14 -24.50 4.03
CA LYS A 26 -6.35 -25.57 5.02
C LYS A 26 -7.19 -25.12 6.22
N ARG A 27 -7.08 -23.87 6.64
CA ARG A 27 -7.90 -23.30 7.73
C ARG A 27 -9.34 -23.06 7.32
N ALA A 28 -9.58 -22.58 6.10
CA ALA A 28 -10.92 -22.44 5.55
C ALA A 28 -11.62 -23.80 5.44
N GLU A 29 -10.90 -24.83 4.98
CA GLU A 29 -11.38 -26.21 4.92
C GLU A 29 -11.63 -26.80 6.32
N ALA A 30 -10.72 -26.58 7.28
CA ALA A 30 -10.88 -27.01 8.67
C ALA A 30 -12.08 -26.36 9.37
N PHE A 31 -12.30 -25.05 9.15
CA PHE A 31 -13.45 -24.32 9.66
C PHE A 31 -14.76 -24.85 9.07
N ALA A 32 -14.81 -25.08 7.75
CA ALA A 32 -15.99 -25.64 7.08
C ALA A 32 -16.33 -27.06 7.57
N LEU A 33 -15.34 -27.83 8.01
CA LEU A 33 -15.50 -29.19 8.53
C LEU A 33 -15.71 -29.24 10.06
N GLY A 34 -15.84 -28.09 10.74
CA GLY A 34 -16.06 -28.03 12.19
C GLY A 34 -14.91 -28.59 13.03
N LYS A 35 -13.69 -28.64 12.47
CA LYS A 35 -12.50 -29.14 13.18
C LYS A 35 -11.99 -28.10 14.18
N ASP A 36 -11.34 -28.55 15.24
CA ASP A 36 -10.67 -27.66 16.18
C ASP A 36 -9.52 -26.91 15.47
N LEU A 37 -9.68 -25.61 15.31
CA LEU A 37 -8.70 -24.74 14.67
C LEU A 37 -7.40 -24.63 15.48
N SER A 38 -7.41 -25.05 16.75
CA SER A 38 -6.22 -25.11 17.60
C SER A 38 -5.17 -26.10 17.06
N GLU A 39 -5.60 -27.20 16.43
CA GLU A 39 -4.74 -28.22 15.79
C GLU A 39 -4.04 -27.70 14.51
N PHE A 40 -4.54 -26.59 13.95
CA PHE A 40 -3.98 -25.93 12.76
C PHE A 40 -3.21 -24.64 13.10
N ARG A 41 -2.89 -24.44 14.38
CA ARG A 41 -1.90 -23.43 14.78
C ARG A 41 -0.53 -23.92 14.31
N ALA A 42 0.03 -23.25 13.31
CA ALA A 42 1.45 -23.42 12.99
C ALA A 42 2.25 -23.19 14.28
N ALA A 43 3.26 -24.02 14.52
CA ALA A 43 4.23 -23.74 15.56
C ALA A 43 4.77 -22.32 15.32
N GLY A 44 4.50 -21.41 16.27
CA GLY A 44 5.01 -20.04 16.19
C GLY A 44 6.54 -20.06 16.21
N TYR A 45 7.17 -18.95 15.87
CA TYR A 45 8.63 -18.83 15.82
C TYR A 45 9.30 -18.74 17.23
N GLY A 46 8.55 -19.06 18.29
CA GLY A 46 8.97 -18.93 19.69
C GLY A 46 8.42 -17.67 20.37
N GLU A 47 8.89 -17.42 21.59
CA GLU A 47 8.55 -16.25 22.41
C GLU A 47 9.00 -14.94 21.73
N LEU A 48 8.19 -13.88 21.86
CA LEU A 48 8.53 -12.54 21.39
C LEU A 48 9.33 -11.80 22.47
N LEU A 49 10.54 -11.39 22.14
CA LEU A 49 11.44 -10.67 23.05
C LEU A 49 11.73 -9.27 22.50
N PRO A 50 11.79 -8.22 23.33
CA PRO A 50 12.21 -6.89 22.90
C PRO A 50 13.53 -6.97 22.12
N ALA A 51 13.52 -6.47 20.88
CA ALA A 51 14.66 -6.51 19.99
C ALA A 51 15.07 -5.08 19.61
N PRO A 52 16.36 -4.71 19.76
CA PRO A 52 16.84 -3.44 19.23
C PRO A 52 16.92 -3.49 17.70
N ALA A 53 16.55 -2.40 17.04
CA ALA A 53 16.72 -2.25 15.60
C ALA A 53 18.20 -2.29 15.26
N LYS A 54 18.59 -3.06 14.24
CA LYS A 54 20.01 -3.25 13.89
C LYS A 54 20.70 -1.95 13.46
N ASN A 55 19.97 -1.02 12.84
CA ASN A 55 20.52 0.22 12.33
C ASN A 55 20.45 1.42 13.28
N THR A 56 19.56 1.42 14.29
CA THR A 56 19.43 2.55 15.23
C THR A 56 19.67 2.19 16.69
N GLY A 57 19.56 0.91 17.06
CA GLY A 57 19.65 0.44 18.45
C GLY A 57 18.37 0.63 19.28
N ASP A 58 17.41 1.42 18.79
CA ASP A 58 16.13 1.65 19.45
C ASP A 58 15.28 0.37 19.49
N ILE A 59 14.44 0.23 20.52
CA ILE A 59 13.50 -0.89 20.64
C ILE A 59 12.10 -0.43 20.26
N TYR A 60 11.61 -0.88 19.10
CA TYR A 60 10.24 -0.68 18.64
C TYR A 60 9.43 -1.99 18.57
N LEU A 61 10.09 -3.13 18.33
CA LEU A 61 9.42 -4.42 18.13
C LEU A 61 9.93 -5.47 19.13
N ALA A 62 9.02 -6.36 19.52
CA ALA A 62 9.38 -7.64 20.12
C ALA A 62 9.38 -8.71 19.02
N LEU A 63 10.47 -9.46 18.88
CA LEU A 63 10.67 -10.44 17.83
C LEU A 63 11.05 -11.81 18.41
N PRO A 64 10.78 -12.91 17.69
CA PRO A 64 11.31 -14.21 18.06
C PRO A 64 12.84 -14.24 17.99
N ARG A 65 13.46 -15.12 18.77
CA ARG A 65 14.93 -15.27 18.78
C ARG A 65 15.47 -15.52 17.37
N GLY A 66 16.51 -14.77 16.99
CA GLY A 66 17.17 -14.88 15.68
C GLY A 66 16.56 -14.02 14.57
N PHE A 67 15.43 -13.36 14.82
CA PHE A 67 14.87 -12.36 13.91
C PHE A 67 15.51 -10.99 14.17
N GLU A 68 15.69 -10.22 13.11
CA GLU A 68 16.23 -8.86 13.14
C GLU A 68 15.36 -7.91 12.30
N TYR A 69 15.44 -6.61 12.59
CA TYR A 69 14.77 -5.58 11.79
C TYR A 69 15.61 -4.31 11.70
N ASN A 70 15.34 -3.53 10.65
CA ASN A 70 15.81 -2.16 10.48
C ASN A 70 14.62 -1.20 10.54
N VAL A 71 14.86 0.02 11.02
CA VAL A 71 13.90 1.12 10.96
C VAL A 71 14.19 1.97 9.72
N LEU A 72 13.20 2.11 8.84
CA LEU A 72 13.34 2.84 7.58
C LEU A 72 12.36 4.02 7.53
N GLY A 73 12.88 5.20 7.19
CA GLY A 73 12.09 6.38 6.84
C GLY A 73 11.12 6.78 7.95
N LYS A 74 11.64 7.17 9.12
CA LYS A 74 10.84 7.59 10.28
C LYS A 74 10.04 8.85 9.93
N ALA A 75 8.77 8.92 10.33
CA ALA A 75 7.94 10.10 10.08
C ALA A 75 8.64 11.37 10.59
N LYS A 76 8.55 12.45 9.79
CA LYS A 76 9.18 13.76 10.00
C LYS A 76 10.71 13.79 9.89
N SER A 77 11.41 12.67 9.67
CA SER A 77 12.82 12.72 9.29
C SER A 77 12.99 13.40 7.94
N GLN A 78 14.11 14.06 7.69
CA GLN A 78 14.39 14.62 6.37
C GLN A 78 14.66 13.49 5.37
N MET A 79 13.96 13.53 4.24
CA MET A 79 14.21 12.68 3.06
C MET A 79 15.25 13.34 2.15
N SER A 80 15.71 12.56 1.17
CA SER A 80 16.76 12.95 0.22
C SER A 80 16.34 14.06 -0.74
N ASP A 81 15.03 14.25 -0.95
CA ASP A 81 14.47 15.36 -1.73
C ASP A 81 14.28 16.66 -0.91
N GLY A 82 14.77 16.67 0.33
CA GLY A 82 14.73 17.80 1.26
C GLY A 82 13.44 17.92 2.06
N ARG A 83 12.43 17.07 1.81
CA ARG A 83 11.12 17.12 2.49
C ARG A 83 11.10 16.23 3.73
N PRO A 84 10.23 16.51 4.71
CA PRO A 84 10.00 15.57 5.80
C PRO A 84 9.28 14.32 5.28
N THR A 85 9.66 13.15 5.78
CA THR A 85 8.90 11.92 5.58
C THR A 85 7.46 12.13 6.08
N PRO A 86 6.44 11.97 5.23
CA PRO A 86 5.06 12.15 5.67
C PRO A 86 4.68 11.10 6.73
N PRO A 87 3.75 11.40 7.65
CA PRO A 87 3.34 10.46 8.69
C PRO A 87 2.40 9.39 8.13
N LEU A 88 1.83 8.57 9.03
CA LEU A 88 0.76 7.60 8.73
C LEU A 88 1.12 6.66 7.57
N HIS A 89 2.25 5.97 7.71
CA HIS A 89 2.68 4.98 6.72
C HIS A 89 1.69 3.83 6.65
N ASP A 90 1.39 3.39 5.44
CA ASP A 90 0.44 2.31 5.21
C ASP A 90 0.91 1.37 4.08
N GLY A 91 -0.02 0.86 3.28
CA GLY A 91 0.19 -0.10 2.20
C GLY A 91 1.42 0.20 1.35
N MET A 92 2.19 -0.84 1.09
CA MET A 92 3.46 -0.72 0.38
C MET A 92 3.86 -2.02 -0.31
N ALA A 93 4.69 -1.90 -1.34
CA ALA A 93 5.28 -3.04 -2.01
C ALA A 93 6.76 -2.80 -2.35
N ALA A 94 7.55 -3.87 -2.26
CA ALA A 94 8.94 -3.89 -2.67
C ALA A 94 9.07 -4.33 -4.13
N PHE A 95 9.94 -3.66 -4.88
CA PHE A 95 10.18 -3.86 -6.30
C PHE A 95 11.66 -3.99 -6.55
N ARG A 96 12.01 -4.86 -7.50
CA ARG A 96 13.33 -4.89 -8.12
C ARG A 96 13.28 -4.02 -9.37
N VAL A 97 14.03 -2.91 -9.38
CA VAL A 97 14.14 -2.03 -10.54
C VAL A 97 15.59 -2.01 -10.97
N LYS A 98 15.91 -2.68 -12.09
CA LYS A 98 17.30 -2.97 -12.48
C LYS A 98 18.05 -3.63 -11.31
N ASN A 99 19.08 -2.96 -10.78
CA ASN A 99 19.87 -3.45 -9.65
C ASN A 99 19.42 -2.87 -8.30
N GLU A 100 18.41 -2.01 -8.27
CA GLU A 100 17.91 -1.36 -7.06
C GLU A 100 16.77 -2.14 -6.43
N LEU A 101 16.75 -2.18 -5.10
CA LEU A 101 15.57 -2.55 -4.32
C LEU A 101 14.82 -1.26 -3.99
N ARG A 102 13.55 -1.17 -4.39
CA ARG A 102 12.71 0.01 -4.16
C ARG A 102 11.47 -0.37 -3.37
N LEU A 103 11.05 0.45 -2.43
CA LEU A 103 9.78 0.33 -1.71
C LEU A 103 8.93 1.54 -2.09
N VAL A 104 7.73 1.31 -2.63
CA VAL A 104 6.73 2.39 -2.79
C VAL A 104 5.73 2.25 -1.65
N ARG A 105 5.53 3.32 -0.88
CA ARG A 105 4.80 3.31 0.39
C ARG A 105 3.77 4.42 0.45
N ASN A 106 2.56 4.07 0.84
CA ASN A 106 1.47 5.00 1.08
C ASN A 106 1.62 5.84 2.34
N HIS A 107 0.94 6.97 2.33
CA HIS A 107 0.74 7.84 3.48
C HIS A 107 -0.75 8.14 3.64
N GLU A 108 -1.38 7.54 4.65
CA GLU A 108 -2.81 7.59 4.96
C GLU A 108 -3.20 8.92 5.66
N VAL A 109 -2.68 10.02 5.14
CA VAL A 109 -2.87 11.33 5.75
C VAL A 109 -4.30 11.81 5.53
N THR A 110 -5.02 12.03 6.64
CA THR A 110 -6.43 12.42 6.64
C THR A 110 -6.67 13.93 6.65
N ASN A 111 -5.71 14.74 7.11
CA ASN A 111 -5.87 16.20 7.32
C ASN A 111 -7.12 16.62 8.11
N ARG A 112 -7.52 15.83 9.12
CA ARG A 112 -8.83 16.02 9.81
C ARG A 112 -10.02 16.04 8.86
N ARG A 113 -9.86 15.46 7.68
CA ARG A 113 -10.86 15.33 6.63
C ARG A 113 -11.40 16.67 6.10
N VAL A 114 -10.58 17.73 6.15
CA VAL A 114 -10.87 19.07 5.60
C VAL A 114 -9.65 19.62 4.83
N PRO A 115 -9.85 20.48 3.81
CA PRO A 115 -8.76 21.06 3.04
C PRO A 115 -7.89 21.98 3.91
N ARG A 116 -6.58 21.90 3.73
CA ARG A 116 -5.63 22.85 4.31
C ARG A 116 -4.55 23.18 3.29
N GLU A 117 -4.39 24.47 2.99
CA GLU A 117 -3.37 24.94 2.06
C GLU A 117 -1.97 24.45 2.44
N GLY A 118 -1.20 24.06 1.42
CA GLY A 118 0.17 23.57 1.59
C GLY A 118 0.26 22.20 2.25
N SER A 119 -0.82 21.42 2.31
CA SER A 119 -0.77 20.08 2.88
C SER A 119 -0.20 19.03 1.95
N ALA A 120 -0.25 19.25 0.63
CA ALA A 120 0.32 18.33 -0.34
C ALA A 120 1.80 18.07 -0.04
N ILE A 121 2.15 16.79 0.04
CA ILE A 121 3.47 16.36 0.49
C ILE A 121 4.59 16.59 -0.52
N GLY A 122 4.26 16.85 -1.80
CA GLY A 122 5.20 17.01 -2.90
C GLY A 122 5.66 18.45 -3.11
N ALA A 123 6.50 18.66 -4.13
CA ALA A 123 6.94 20.01 -4.56
C ALA A 123 6.00 20.67 -5.57
N ARG A 124 5.32 19.82 -6.31
CA ARG A 124 4.68 20.05 -7.60
C ARG A 124 3.81 18.83 -7.88
N ASN A 125 3.00 18.86 -8.94
CA ASN A 125 2.24 17.70 -9.39
C ASN A 125 1.35 17.14 -8.27
N HIS A 126 0.50 17.98 -7.70
CA HIS A 126 -0.49 17.58 -6.70
C HIS A 126 -1.80 17.27 -7.42
N TYR A 127 -2.49 16.20 -7.02
CA TYR A 127 -3.85 15.98 -7.48
C TYR A 127 -4.77 17.08 -6.93
N ASP A 128 -4.64 17.33 -5.63
CA ASP A 128 -5.25 18.43 -4.87
C ASP A 128 -4.20 19.07 -3.95
N ASP A 129 -3.97 20.38 -4.05
CA ASP A 129 -2.97 21.11 -3.24
C ASP A 129 -3.28 21.13 -1.73
N THR A 130 -4.52 20.81 -1.36
CA THR A 130 -5.02 20.85 0.02
C THR A 130 -5.08 19.48 0.69
N ALA A 131 -4.76 18.41 -0.03
CA ALA A 131 -4.75 17.03 0.45
C ALA A 131 -3.33 16.54 0.74
N GLY A 132 -3.14 15.88 1.89
CA GLY A 132 -1.81 15.57 2.44
C GLY A 132 -1.34 14.13 2.26
N GLY A 133 -2.12 13.28 1.60
CA GLY A 133 -1.74 11.92 1.28
C GLY A 133 -0.83 11.83 0.06
N GLY A 134 -0.43 10.60 -0.26
CA GLY A 134 0.38 10.27 -1.41
C GLY A 134 1.27 9.05 -1.15
N THR A 135 2.37 8.98 -1.89
CA THR A 135 3.37 7.93 -1.72
C THR A 135 4.78 8.48 -1.66
N THR A 136 5.64 7.78 -0.93
CA THR A 136 7.09 7.93 -1.03
C THR A 136 7.71 6.70 -1.66
N THR A 137 8.82 6.89 -2.36
CA THR A 137 9.66 5.80 -2.88
C THR A 137 10.99 5.81 -2.17
N LEU A 138 11.34 4.69 -1.54
CA LEU A 138 12.59 4.47 -0.85
C LEU A 138 13.46 3.54 -1.71
N VAL A 139 14.65 3.98 -2.08
CA VAL A 139 15.71 3.17 -2.69
C VAL A 139 16.57 2.61 -1.58
N ILE A 140 16.63 1.29 -1.50
CA ILE A 140 17.22 0.52 -0.40
C ILE A 140 18.48 -0.19 -0.90
N ASP A 141 19.55 -0.12 -0.12
CA ASP A 141 20.73 -0.93 -0.34
C ASP A 141 20.41 -2.40 -0.04
N PRO A 142 20.54 -3.33 -1.00
CA PRO A 142 20.20 -4.73 -0.77
C PRO A 142 21.14 -5.46 0.21
N LYS A 143 22.34 -4.92 0.47
CA LYS A 143 23.33 -5.48 1.39
C LYS A 143 23.10 -4.98 2.82
N THR A 144 23.05 -3.67 3.01
CA THR A 144 22.90 -3.07 4.36
C THR A 144 21.44 -2.99 4.80
N ARG A 145 20.49 -3.07 3.86
CA ARG A 145 19.05 -2.89 4.07
C ARG A 145 18.73 -1.53 4.69
N THR A 146 19.44 -0.49 4.27
CA THR A 146 19.23 0.91 4.68
C THR A 146 18.82 1.77 3.47
N ILE A 147 18.21 2.93 3.72
CA ILE A 147 17.82 3.88 2.67
C ILE A 147 19.09 4.51 2.07
N ILE A 148 19.21 4.47 0.75
CA ILE A 148 20.20 5.21 -0.04
C ILE A 148 19.62 6.56 -0.47
N ARG A 149 18.36 6.55 -0.91
CA ARG A 149 17.65 7.71 -1.44
C ARG A 149 16.16 7.53 -1.22
N ASP A 150 15.45 8.59 -0.90
CA ASP A 150 14.00 8.59 -0.73
C ASP A 150 13.39 9.94 -1.17
N PHE A 151 12.18 9.88 -1.70
CA PHE A 151 11.49 11.03 -2.29
C PHE A 151 9.99 10.79 -2.40
N VAL A 152 9.23 11.86 -2.53
CA VAL A 152 7.78 11.80 -2.83
C VAL A 152 7.57 11.35 -4.28
N SER A 153 6.75 10.32 -4.50
CA SER A 153 6.42 9.76 -5.81
C SER A 153 4.98 10.00 -6.27
N LEU A 154 4.06 10.24 -5.34
CA LEU A 154 2.68 10.67 -5.57
C LEU A 154 2.30 11.71 -4.50
N SER A 155 1.53 12.73 -4.87
CA SER A 155 1.14 13.79 -3.94
C SER A 155 -0.24 14.37 -4.24
N GLY A 156 -0.87 14.94 -3.20
CA GLY A 156 -2.16 15.63 -3.31
C GLY A 156 -3.34 14.66 -3.33
N THR A 157 -3.13 13.41 -2.90
CA THR A 157 -4.20 12.43 -2.68
C THR A 157 -4.59 12.40 -1.21
N LEU A 158 -5.60 11.63 -0.81
CA LEU A 158 -6.19 11.69 0.52
C LEU A 158 -6.49 10.28 1.05
N VAL A 159 -6.08 10.00 2.29
CA VAL A 159 -6.30 8.69 2.96
C VAL A 159 -5.80 7.52 2.08
N ASN A 160 -4.55 7.57 1.62
CA ASN A 160 -3.96 6.45 0.90
C ASN A 160 -3.74 5.29 1.87
N CYS A 161 -4.65 4.31 1.90
CA CYS A 161 -4.61 3.19 2.84
C CYS A 161 -3.77 2.05 2.25
N ALA A 162 -4.40 1.02 1.68
CA ALA A 162 -3.73 -0.04 0.95
C ALA A 162 -3.63 0.20 -0.56
N GLY A 163 -3.79 -0.86 -1.34
CA GLY A 163 -3.45 -0.90 -2.75
C GLY A 163 -2.84 -2.24 -3.14
N GLY A 164 -2.05 -2.24 -4.20
CA GLY A 164 -1.41 -3.48 -4.65
C GLY A 164 -0.35 -3.30 -5.74
N PRO A 165 0.64 -4.20 -5.80
CA PRO A 165 1.63 -4.22 -6.87
C PRO A 165 1.01 -4.77 -8.16
N THR A 166 1.46 -4.24 -9.29
CA THR A 166 1.12 -4.77 -10.61
C THR A 166 2.23 -5.68 -11.13
N PRO A 167 1.90 -6.67 -11.98
CA PRO A 167 2.89 -7.52 -12.64
C PRO A 167 3.88 -6.76 -13.56
N TRP A 168 3.52 -5.54 -13.96
CA TRP A 168 4.35 -4.69 -14.83
C TRP A 168 5.18 -3.65 -14.06
N GLY A 169 5.27 -3.76 -12.72
CA GLY A 169 6.25 -3.01 -11.93
C GLY A 169 5.78 -1.64 -11.46
N SER A 170 4.50 -1.50 -11.13
CA SER A 170 3.94 -0.32 -10.46
C SER A 170 3.26 -0.70 -9.15
N TRP A 171 3.16 0.28 -8.25
CA TRP A 171 2.27 0.23 -7.09
C TRP A 171 1.00 1.01 -7.44
N VAL A 172 -0.17 0.44 -7.20
CA VAL A 172 -1.43 1.16 -7.27
C VAL A 172 -1.83 1.55 -5.86
N SER A 173 -1.76 2.84 -5.55
CA SER A 173 -2.20 3.43 -4.29
C SER A 173 -3.69 3.72 -4.35
N CYS A 174 -4.44 3.45 -3.28
CA CYS A 174 -5.89 3.64 -3.27
C CYS A 174 -6.34 4.53 -2.12
N GLU A 175 -7.23 5.49 -2.42
CA GLU A 175 -7.82 6.40 -1.45
C GLU A 175 -9.00 5.73 -0.74
N GLU A 176 -8.89 5.54 0.57
CA GLU A 176 -9.90 4.96 1.48
C GLU A 176 -10.91 6.04 1.92
N THR A 177 -11.47 6.77 0.96
CA THR A 177 -12.40 7.86 1.25
C THR A 177 -13.24 8.24 0.04
N THR A 178 -14.42 8.81 0.22
CA THR A 178 -15.17 9.47 -0.87
C THR A 178 -15.36 10.95 -0.60
N ILE A 179 -14.49 11.54 0.22
CA ILE A 179 -14.52 12.97 0.50
C ILE A 179 -14.24 13.77 -0.79
N GLY A 180 -14.74 14.99 -0.87
CA GLY A 180 -14.53 15.85 -2.04
C GLY A 180 -15.04 17.27 -1.77
N PRO A 181 -15.57 17.95 -2.79
CA PRO A 181 -16.02 19.33 -2.67
C PRO A 181 -17.19 19.56 -1.72
N THR A 182 -18.03 18.56 -1.52
CA THR A 182 -19.18 18.66 -0.61
C THR A 182 -18.72 18.77 0.84
N VAL A 183 -19.18 19.81 1.52
CA VAL A 183 -18.98 19.99 2.96
C VAL A 183 -20.16 19.35 3.70
N LEU A 184 -19.86 18.41 4.58
CA LEU A 184 -20.80 17.83 5.53
C LEU A 184 -20.49 18.37 6.92
N THR A 185 -21.51 18.62 7.73
CA THR A 185 -21.36 18.99 9.14
C THR A 185 -22.14 17.99 9.97
N ASP A 186 -21.48 17.34 10.93
CA ASP A 186 -22.14 16.38 11.82
C ASP A 186 -22.95 17.09 12.94
N ALA A 187 -23.68 16.31 13.74
CA ALA A 187 -24.48 16.83 14.85
C ALA A 187 -23.65 17.54 15.94
N ARG A 188 -22.32 17.36 15.96
CA ARG A 188 -21.39 18.02 16.88
C ARG A 188 -20.77 19.29 16.28
N GLY A 189 -21.15 19.65 15.05
CA GLY A 189 -20.62 20.82 14.34
C GLY A 189 -19.28 20.57 13.64
N ILE A 190 -18.82 19.32 13.56
CA ILE A 190 -17.54 18.99 12.91
C ILE A 190 -17.74 18.91 11.40
N LYS A 191 -16.93 19.68 10.66
CA LYS A 191 -16.95 19.72 9.20
C LYS A 191 -16.06 18.65 8.60
N THR A 192 -16.52 18.05 7.51
CA THR A 192 -15.79 17.09 6.66
C THR A 192 -16.00 17.50 5.20
N GLY A 193 -14.95 17.45 4.38
CA GLY A 193 -15.00 17.82 2.96
C GLY A 193 -14.70 19.28 2.67
N GLY A 194 -15.04 19.72 1.46
CA GLY A 194 -14.62 21.02 0.91
C GLY A 194 -13.32 20.96 0.10
N PHE A 195 -12.82 19.77 -0.23
CA PHE A 195 -11.62 19.63 -1.06
C PHE A 195 -11.91 20.08 -2.50
N PRO A 196 -11.00 20.84 -3.15
CA PRO A 196 -11.14 21.26 -4.54
C PRO A 196 -11.42 20.11 -5.53
N LYS A 197 -10.92 18.91 -5.27
CA LYS A 197 -11.13 17.73 -6.11
C LYS A 197 -12.01 16.67 -5.41
N PRO A 198 -12.73 15.84 -6.19
CA PRO A 198 -13.30 14.61 -5.66
C PRO A 198 -12.17 13.61 -5.37
N HIS A 199 -12.17 13.00 -4.18
CA HIS A 199 -11.31 11.89 -3.80
C HIS A 199 -12.08 10.55 -3.79
N GLY A 200 -11.34 9.46 -3.63
CA GLY A 200 -11.81 8.07 -3.67
C GLY A 200 -11.43 7.33 -4.93
N TYR A 201 -10.24 7.60 -5.46
CA TYR A 201 -9.71 6.93 -6.63
C TYR A 201 -8.42 6.18 -6.31
N CYS A 202 -8.08 5.21 -7.15
CA CYS A 202 -6.74 4.64 -7.17
C CYS A 202 -5.82 5.41 -8.14
N PHE A 203 -4.52 5.35 -7.88
CA PHE A 203 -3.46 6.05 -8.61
C PHE A 203 -2.29 5.10 -8.86
N GLU A 204 -1.84 5.01 -10.11
CA GLU A 204 -0.71 4.17 -10.47
C GLU A 204 0.63 4.91 -10.32
N VAL A 205 1.55 4.31 -9.57
CA VAL A 205 2.91 4.80 -9.31
C VAL A 205 3.93 3.77 -9.79
N PRO A 206 4.53 3.94 -10.99
CA PRO A 206 5.62 3.09 -11.45
C PRO A 206 6.77 3.05 -10.45
N ALA A 207 7.22 1.86 -10.06
CA ALA A 207 8.33 1.73 -9.12
C ALA A 207 9.66 2.26 -9.71
N SER A 208 9.75 2.33 -11.04
CA SER A 208 10.87 2.92 -11.77
C SER A 208 10.88 4.44 -11.79
N ALA A 209 9.85 5.12 -11.26
CA ALA A 209 9.83 6.57 -11.17
C ALA A 209 10.98 7.06 -10.26
N ASP A 210 11.59 8.17 -10.63
CA ASP A 210 12.70 8.79 -9.86
C ASP A 210 12.33 10.16 -9.29
N ALA A 211 11.08 10.59 -9.42
CA ALA A 211 10.56 11.86 -8.94
C ALA A 211 9.04 11.81 -8.74
N ASN A 212 8.47 12.87 -8.16
CA ASN A 212 7.04 13.04 -8.03
C ASN A 212 6.36 13.13 -9.42
N LEU A 213 5.45 12.21 -9.70
CA LEU A 213 4.75 12.11 -10.98
C LEU A 213 3.50 12.99 -11.02
N LEU A 214 3.01 13.28 -12.23
CA LEU A 214 1.68 13.87 -12.40
C LEU A 214 0.62 12.85 -11.98
N PRO A 215 -0.21 13.12 -10.97
CA PRO A 215 -1.22 12.18 -10.51
C PRO A 215 -2.32 12.00 -11.56
N VAL A 216 -2.63 10.75 -11.89
CA VAL A 216 -3.72 10.39 -12.80
C VAL A 216 -4.73 9.53 -12.02
N PRO A 217 -5.91 10.04 -11.65
CA PRO A 217 -6.92 9.23 -10.98
C PRO A 217 -7.48 8.18 -11.94
N LEU A 218 -7.46 6.91 -11.54
CA LEU A 218 -7.97 5.77 -12.32
C LEU A 218 -9.51 5.68 -12.20
N LYS A 219 -10.21 6.69 -12.70
CA LYS A 219 -11.66 6.86 -12.50
C LYS A 219 -12.52 5.68 -12.98
N ALA A 220 -12.06 4.95 -14.00
CA ALA A 220 -12.77 3.79 -14.54
C ALA A 220 -12.83 2.61 -13.54
N MET A 221 -12.01 2.61 -12.49
CA MET A 221 -12.06 1.63 -11.40
C MET A 221 -13.14 1.95 -10.36
N GLY A 222 -13.90 3.03 -10.55
CA GLY A 222 -14.95 3.45 -9.64
C GLY A 222 -14.45 4.38 -8.53
N ARG A 223 -15.42 4.97 -7.83
CA ARG A 223 -15.20 5.91 -6.74
C ARG A 223 -15.92 5.42 -5.49
N PHE A 224 -15.16 4.85 -4.56
CA PHE A 224 -15.63 4.31 -3.28
C PHE A 224 -14.48 4.30 -2.28
N VAL A 225 -14.70 3.74 -1.10
CA VAL A 225 -13.72 3.67 -0.01
C VAL A 225 -12.77 2.50 -0.30
N HIS A 226 -11.82 2.71 -1.21
CA HIS A 226 -10.95 1.62 -1.72
C HIS A 226 -9.95 1.14 -0.66
N GLU A 227 -9.74 -0.17 -0.60
CA GLU A 227 -8.80 -0.81 0.32
C GLU A 227 -7.76 -1.65 -0.46
N ALA A 228 -7.96 -2.96 -0.56
CA ALA A 228 -7.03 -3.88 -1.23
C ALA A 228 -7.22 -3.88 -2.75
N PHE A 229 -6.10 -4.02 -3.46
CA PHE A 229 -6.05 -4.14 -4.92
C PHE A 229 -5.24 -5.40 -5.29
N ALA A 230 -5.78 -6.25 -6.15
CA ALA A 230 -5.08 -7.45 -6.61
C ALA A 230 -5.24 -7.64 -8.12
N VAL A 231 -4.13 -7.86 -8.82
CA VAL A 231 -4.13 -8.19 -10.25
C VAL A 231 -4.04 -9.71 -10.42
N ASP A 232 -4.91 -10.30 -11.24
CA ASP A 232 -4.65 -11.62 -11.81
C ASP A 232 -3.61 -11.49 -12.94
N PRO A 233 -2.38 -11.99 -12.75
CA PRO A 233 -1.31 -11.80 -13.72
C PRO A 233 -1.56 -12.49 -15.07
N LYS A 234 -2.49 -13.46 -15.16
CA LYS A 234 -2.80 -14.13 -16.42
C LYS A 234 -3.74 -13.32 -17.30
N THR A 235 -4.76 -12.71 -16.67
CA THR A 235 -5.86 -12.06 -17.40
C THR A 235 -5.73 -10.54 -17.38
N GLY A 236 -4.96 -9.98 -16.44
CA GLY A 236 -4.90 -8.55 -16.19
C GLY A 236 -6.13 -8.00 -15.46
N VAL A 237 -7.07 -8.87 -15.08
CA VAL A 237 -8.25 -8.49 -14.28
C VAL A 237 -7.82 -8.04 -12.90
N ILE A 238 -8.47 -7.00 -12.41
CA ILE A 238 -8.18 -6.39 -11.12
C ILE A 238 -9.37 -6.59 -10.19
N TYR A 239 -9.09 -6.99 -8.96
CA TYR A 239 -10.07 -7.12 -7.89
C TYR A 239 -9.83 -6.04 -6.85
N LEU A 240 -10.90 -5.38 -6.41
CA LEU A 240 -10.89 -4.25 -5.49
C LEU A 240 -11.85 -4.53 -4.34
N THR A 241 -11.44 -4.21 -3.12
CA THR A 241 -12.33 -4.24 -1.94
C THR A 241 -12.71 -2.83 -1.53
N GLU A 242 -13.87 -2.71 -0.87
CA GLU A 242 -14.31 -1.48 -0.23
C GLU A 242 -14.29 -1.66 1.29
N ASP A 243 -13.65 -0.75 2.03
CA ASP A 243 -13.71 -0.73 3.49
C ASP A 243 -14.88 0.14 3.98
N ASN A 244 -16.07 -0.44 3.89
CA ASN A 244 -17.30 0.21 4.32
C ASN A 244 -18.29 -0.82 4.88
N ASN A 245 -19.37 -0.36 5.49
CA ASN A 245 -20.43 -1.25 5.96
C ASN A 245 -21.82 -0.67 5.61
N PRO A 246 -22.56 -1.26 4.64
CA PRO A 246 -22.17 -2.40 3.80
C PRO A 246 -21.04 -2.06 2.80
N ALA A 247 -20.32 -3.08 2.33
CA ALA A 247 -19.24 -2.94 1.34
C ALA A 247 -19.45 -3.84 0.11
N GLY A 248 -18.97 -3.38 -1.04
CA GLY A 248 -18.85 -4.18 -2.25
C GLY A 248 -17.53 -4.92 -2.39
N PHE A 249 -17.53 -5.93 -3.28
CA PHE A 249 -16.34 -6.54 -3.84
C PHE A 249 -16.39 -6.38 -5.35
N TYR A 250 -15.40 -5.69 -5.92
CA TYR A 250 -15.45 -5.19 -7.28
C TYR A 250 -14.41 -5.87 -8.16
N ARG A 251 -14.69 -5.87 -9.46
CA ARG A 251 -13.80 -6.37 -10.49
C ARG A 251 -13.71 -5.35 -11.62
N PHE A 252 -12.50 -4.96 -11.97
CA PHE A 252 -12.18 -4.11 -13.12
C PHE A 252 -11.46 -4.92 -14.19
N ILE A 253 -11.90 -4.79 -15.44
CA ILE A 253 -11.32 -5.49 -16.59
C ILE A 253 -10.69 -4.42 -17.49
N PRO A 254 -9.36 -4.23 -17.50
CA PRO A 254 -8.76 -3.18 -18.32
C PRO A 254 -8.99 -3.45 -19.81
N LYS A 255 -9.23 -2.39 -20.60
CA LYS A 255 -9.25 -2.47 -22.07
C LYS A 255 -7.95 -3.02 -22.62
N ARG A 256 -6.84 -2.65 -21.97
CA ARG A 256 -5.50 -3.13 -22.29
C ARG A 256 -4.73 -3.39 -20.99
N PRO A 257 -4.32 -4.65 -20.74
CA PRO A 257 -3.49 -4.99 -19.59
C PRO A 257 -2.24 -4.09 -19.52
N GLY A 258 -1.91 -3.60 -18.34
CA GLY A 258 -0.79 -2.68 -18.14
C GLY A 258 -1.04 -1.21 -18.50
N LYS A 259 -2.26 -0.84 -18.91
CA LYS A 259 -2.63 0.54 -19.27
C LYS A 259 -3.92 0.97 -18.56
N LEU A 260 -3.83 1.06 -17.23
CA LEU A 260 -4.99 1.26 -16.36
C LEU A 260 -5.75 2.57 -16.63
N ALA A 261 -5.03 3.63 -17.00
CA ALA A 261 -5.61 4.94 -17.31
C ALA A 261 -6.49 4.94 -18.58
N GLU A 262 -6.39 3.93 -19.46
CA GLU A 262 -7.23 3.81 -20.67
C GLU A 262 -8.65 3.31 -20.36
N GLY A 263 -8.89 2.86 -19.12
CA GLY A 263 -10.15 2.36 -18.64
C GLY A 263 -10.38 0.88 -18.92
N GLY A 264 -11.63 0.46 -18.72
CA GLY A 264 -12.10 -0.93 -18.76
C GLY A 264 -13.56 -1.02 -19.11
#